data_AF-A0A7V9LW58-F1
#
_entry.id   AF-A0A7V9LW58-F1
#
_cell.length_a   1.000
_cell.length_b   1.000
_cell.length_c   1.000
_cell.angle_alpha   90.00
_cell.angle_beta   90.00
_cell.angle_gamma   90.00
#
_symmetry.space_group_name_H-M   'P 1'
#
loop_
_entity.id
_entity.type
_entity.pdbx_description
1 polymer ?
#
loop_
_entity_poly.entity_id
_entity_poly.type
_entity_poly.pdbx_seq_one_letter_code
_entity_poly.pdbx_strand_id
1 'polypeptide(L)' 'MTLTAAVLDAPDPRVLGAFYSRLLGWPIGRDEPDWVTVRPPDGGAGLSIQLESAYVRPTWPACPGDQ' A
#
# COMPACT_ATOMS: atom_id res chain seq x y z
N MET A 1 18.99 10.62 -7.71
CA MET A 1 18.29 9.37 -7.35
C MET A 1 17.00 9.78 -6.67
N THR A 2 15.83 9.32 -7.12
CA THR A 2 14.52 9.81 -6.63
C THR A 2 13.68 8.62 -6.15
N LEU A 3 13.08 8.74 -4.97
CA LEU A 3 12.14 7.75 -4.44
C LEU A 3 10.80 7.83 -5.21
N THR A 4 10.25 6.69 -5.60
CA THR A 4 9.05 6.62 -6.45
C THR A 4 7.82 6.08 -5.73
N ALA A 5 7.96 5.12 -4.82
CA ALA A 5 6.88 4.62 -3.99
C ALA A 5 7.40 3.77 -2.81
N ALA A 6 6.60 3.69 -1.75
CA ALA A 6 6.70 2.58 -0.80
C ALA A 6 5.85 1.40 -1.30
N VAL A 7 6.24 0.17 -0.94
CA VAL A 7 5.51 -1.05 -1.27
C VAL A 7 4.99 -1.69 0.01
N LEU A 8 3.70 -2.02 0.04
CA LEU A 8 3.04 -2.70 1.15
C LEU A 8 2.61 -4.11 0.71
N ASP A 9 2.84 -5.09 1.58
CA ASP A 9 2.32 -6.45 1.39
C ASP A 9 0.85 -6.53 1.84
N ALA A 10 0.03 -7.25 1.09
CA ALA A 10 -1.36 -7.51 1.44
C ALA A 10 -1.83 -8.88 0.93
N PRO A 11 -2.78 -9.54 1.63
CA PRO A 11 -3.42 -10.75 1.13
C PRO A 11 -4.46 -10.44 0.02
N ASP A 12 -4.90 -9.17 -0.08
CA ASP A 12 -5.76 -8.64 -1.14
C ASP A 12 -5.30 -7.21 -1.50
N PRO A 13 -4.52 -7.05 -2.58
CA PRO A 13 -4.01 -5.74 -3.01
C PRO A 13 -5.11 -4.75 -3.40
N ARG A 14 -6.23 -5.23 -3.95
CA ARG A 14 -7.33 -4.39 -4.42
C ARG A 14 -8.09 -3.77 -3.26
N VAL A 15 -8.35 -4.56 -2.22
CA VAL A 15 -9.00 -4.06 -1.00
C VAL A 15 -8.13 -2.99 -0.32
N LEU A 16 -6.83 -3.26 -0.13
CA LEU A 16 -5.94 -2.31 0.52
C LEU A 16 -5.68 -1.07 -0.35
N GLY A 17 -5.52 -1.25 -1.66
CA GLY A 17 -5.36 -0.15 -2.60
C GLY A 17 -6.58 0.77 -2.65
N ALA A 18 -7.79 0.21 -2.66
CA ALA A 18 -9.03 0.99 -2.61
C ALA A 18 -9.16 1.77 -1.28
N PHE A 19 -8.73 1.18 -0.16
CA PHE A 19 -8.67 1.88 1.12
C PHE A 19 -7.76 3.11 1.05
N TYR A 20 -6.51 2.95 0.60
CA TYR A 20 -5.57 4.06 0.52
C TYR A 20 -5.96 5.11 -0.53
N SER A 21 -6.54 4.69 -1.65
CA SER A 21 -7.07 5.61 -2.66
C SER A 21 -8.12 6.54 -2.05
N ARG A 22 -9.06 5.99 -1.26
CA ARG A 22 -10.09 6.78 -0.57
C ARG A 22 -9.53 7.62 0.57
N LEU A 23 -8.59 7.08 1.35
CA LEU A 23 -7.98 7.78 2.48
C LEU A 23 -7.16 9.00 2.02
N LEU A 24 -6.38 8.83 0.95
CA LEU A 24 -5.45 9.86 0.48
C LEU A 24 -6.06 10.75 -0.62
N GLY A 25 -7.21 10.36 -1.20
CA GLY A 25 -7.77 11.00 -2.39
C GLY A 25 -6.94 10.77 -3.65
N TRP A 26 -6.07 9.76 -3.65
CA TRP A 26 -5.13 9.48 -4.73
C TRP A 26 -5.74 8.47 -5.72
N PRO A 27 -5.66 8.70 -7.04
CA PRO A 27 -6.16 7.75 -8.02
C PRO A 27 -5.37 6.42 -8.00
N ILE A 28 -6.09 5.34 -8.33
CA ILE A 28 -5.48 4.04 -8.64
C ILE A 28 -4.86 4.13 -10.04
N GLY A 29 -3.58 3.79 -10.16
CA GLY A 29 -2.84 3.80 -11.43
C GLY A 29 -2.80 2.45 -12.14
N ARG A 30 -2.62 1.36 -11.38
CA ARG A 30 -2.67 -0.03 -11.85
C ARG A 30 -3.57 -0.82 -10.93
N ASP A 31 -4.36 -1.70 -11.50
CA ASP A 31 -5.31 -2.57 -10.81
C ASP A 31 -5.22 -3.99 -11.37
N GLU A 32 -4.19 -4.71 -10.92
CA GLU A 32 -3.93 -6.11 -11.26
C GLU A 32 -4.22 -6.98 -10.02
N PRO A 33 -4.56 -8.29 -10.20
CA PRO A 33 -4.90 -9.16 -9.08
C PRO A 33 -3.81 -9.26 -7.99
N ASP A 34 -2.56 -9.15 -8.38
CA ASP A 34 -1.37 -9.27 -7.55
C ASP A 34 -0.65 -7.94 -7.30
N TRP A 35 -1.08 -6.87 -7.96
CA TRP A 35 -0.40 -5.57 -7.90
C TRP A 35 -1.34 -4.39 -8.08
N VAL A 36 -1.32 -3.46 -7.13
CA VAL A 36 -2.09 -2.21 -7.20
C VAL A 36 -1.18 -1.02 -6.95
N THR A 37 -1.40 0.10 -7.65
CA THR A 37 -0.67 1.35 -7.38
C THR A 37 -1.64 2.48 -7.08
N VAL A 38 -1.29 3.33 -6.10
CA VAL A 38 -2.04 4.52 -5.69
C VAL A 38 -1.08 5.70 -5.76
N ARG A 39 -1.39 6.71 -6.59
CA ARG A 39 -0.43 7.76 -6.94
C ARG A 39 -0.95 9.16 -6.61
N PRO A 40 -0.14 10.05 -6.03
CA PRO A 40 -0.53 11.45 -5.86
C PRO A 40 -0.77 12.10 -7.23
N PRO A 41 -1.87 12.87 -7.39
CA PRO A 41 -2.19 13.52 -8.67
C PRO A 41 -1.14 14.56 -9.08
N ASP A 42 -0.51 15.21 -8.11
CA ASP A 42 0.50 16.26 -8.32
C ASP A 42 1.94 15.70 -8.45
N GLY A 43 2.09 14.37 -8.52
CA GLY A 43 3.38 13.68 -8.58
C GLY A 43 4.04 13.48 -7.22
N GLY A 44 5.26 12.91 -7.23
CA GLY A 44 5.98 12.50 -6.03
C GLY A 44 5.87 11.00 -5.74
N ALA A 45 6.27 10.60 -4.52
CA ALA A 45 6.28 9.19 -4.13
C ALA A 45 4.86 8.67 -3.84
N GLY A 46 4.49 7.57 -4.49
CA GLY A 46 3.19 6.92 -4.31
C GLY A 46 3.22 5.73 -3.35
N LEU A 47 2.16 4.94 -3.40
CA LEU A 47 2.06 3.64 -2.77
C LEU A 47 1.88 2.56 -3.83
N SER A 48 2.51 1.41 -3.62
CA SER A 48 2.21 0.18 -4.34
C SER A 48 1.84 -0.89 -3.32
N ILE A 49 0.92 -1.77 -3.69
CA ILE A 49 0.47 -2.87 -2.88
C ILE A 49 0.71 -4.14 -3.69
N GLN A 50 1.42 -5.09 -3.10
CA GLN A 50 1.71 -6.38 -3.72
C GLN A 50 0.99 -7.51 -2.97
N LEU A 51 0.58 -8.54 -3.72
CA LEU A 51 0.03 -9.75 -3.14
C LEU A 51 1.14 -10.53 -2.44
N GLU A 52 0.94 -10.79 -1.14
CA GLU A 52 1.77 -11.70 -0.37
C GLU A 52 0.89 -12.81 0.22
N SER A 53 1.04 -14.01 -0.32
CA SER A 53 0.25 -15.18 0.05
C SER A 53 0.48 -15.65 1.49
N ALA A 54 1.67 -15.40 2.04
CA ALA A 54 2.03 -15.72 3.41
C ALA A 54 1.85 -14.52 4.36
N TYR A 55 1.10 -13.50 3.94
CA TYR A 55 0.92 -12.29 4.74
C TYR A 55 0.29 -12.60 6.10
N VAL A 56 0.99 -12.21 7.17
CA VAL A 56 0.46 -12.19 8.53
C VAL A 56 0.28 -10.74 8.94
N ARG A 57 -0.94 -10.39 9.36
CA ARG A 57 -1.24 -9.03 9.82
C ARG A 57 -0.31 -8.64 10.96
N PRO A 58 0.48 -7.56 10.84
CA PRO A 58 1.36 -7.12 11.91
C PRO A 58 0.52 -6.57 13.06
N THR A 59 0.93 -6.87 14.29
CA THR A 59 0.45 -6.18 15.49
C THR A 59 1.35 -4.99 15.77
N TRP A 60 0.73 -3.85 16.11
CA TRP A 60 1.43 -2.67 16.58
C TRP A 60 0.95 -2.28 17.98
N PRO A 61 1.84 -1.96 18.93
CA PRO A 61 3.29 -2.21 18.87
C PRO A 61 3.61 -3.71 18.83
N ALA A 62 4.81 -4.07 18.39
CA ALA A 62 5.22 -5.48 18.33
C ALA A 62 5.24 -6.11 19.73
N CYS A 63 5.76 -5.37 20.73
CA CYS A 63 5.66 -5.69 22.15
C CYS A 63 5.10 -4.50 22.96
N PRO A 64 4.55 -4.74 24.16
CA PRO A 64 4.22 -3.66 25.09
C PRO A 64 5.45 -2.78 25.38
N GLY A 65 5.37 -1.49 25.08
CA GLY A 65 6.45 -0.52 25.30
C GLY A 65 7.24 -0.08 24.07
N ASP A 66 7.00 -0.67 22.88
CA ASP A 66 7.73 -0.32 21.64
C ASP A 66 7.12 0.86 20.84
N GLN A 67 6.31 1.72 21.47
CA GLN A 67 5.70 2.88 20.79
C GLN A 67 6.60 4.12 20.79
#